data_AF-A0A969GSR5-F1
#
_entry.id   AF-A0A969GSR5-F1
#
_cell.length_a   1.000
_cell.length_b   1.000
_cell.length_c   1.000
_cell.angle_alpha   90.00
_cell.angle_beta   90.00
_cell.angle_gamma   90.00
#
_symmetry.space_group_name_H-M   'P 1'
#
loop_
_entity.id
_entity.type
_entity.pdbx_description
1 polymer ?
#
loop_
_entity_poly.entity_id
_entity_poly.type
_entity_poly.pdbx_seq_one_letter_code
_entity_poly.pdbx_strand_id
1 'polypeptide(L)'
;MAADGDDVGRKIEFFVVTNQMEMLSEFFCNFQSAMFWLSEKLEDEFDAKIIFNGGDNLLADLKIDGKQIEELENLRVEFSRRSKATLSFGVGINPRQAYFALKLAKASGKDRIEIFQECING
;
A
#
# COMPACT_ATOMS: atom_id res chain seq x y z
N MET A 1 2.61 9.84 -2.04
CA MET A 1 2.62 8.37 -2.22
C MET A 1 1.18 7.85 -2.30
N ALA A 2 0.92 6.90 -3.19
CA ALA A 2 -0.32 6.12 -3.24
C ALA A 2 -0.01 4.66 -2.87
N ALA A 3 -0.93 4.00 -2.18
CA ALA A 3 -0.81 2.65 -1.66
C ALA A 3 -2.10 1.88 -1.93
N ASP A 4 -1.99 0.59 -2.26
CA ASP A 4 -3.13 -0.28 -2.53
C ASP A 4 -2.78 -1.72 -2.13
N GLY A 5 -3.64 -2.37 -1.35
CA GLY A 5 -3.51 -3.76 -0.91
C GLY A 5 -3.63 -4.76 -2.06
N ASP A 6 -2.76 -5.76 -2.07
CA ASP A 6 -2.70 -6.72 -3.17
C ASP A 6 -3.69 -7.87 -2.99
N ASP A 7 -4.53 -8.06 -4.02
CA ASP A 7 -5.50 -9.15 -4.11
C ASP A 7 -6.46 -9.26 -2.91
N VAL A 8 -6.72 -8.14 -2.22
CA VAL A 8 -7.59 -8.09 -1.03
C VAL A 8 -9.01 -8.50 -1.38
N GLY A 9 -9.60 -7.90 -2.42
CA GLY A 9 -10.94 -8.26 -2.90
C GLY A 9 -11.04 -9.74 -3.30
N ARG A 10 -10.01 -10.26 -3.99
CA ARG A 10 -9.97 -11.68 -4.39
C ARG A 10 -9.89 -12.63 -3.18
N LYS A 11 -9.15 -12.28 -2.14
CA LYS A 11 -9.11 -13.06 -0.89
C LYS A 11 -10.47 -13.06 -0.18
N ILE A 12 -11.13 -11.90 -0.13
CA ILE A 12 -12.47 -11.78 0.45
C ILE A 12 -13.46 -12.67 -0.33
N GLU A 13 -13.47 -12.59 -1.65
CA GLU A 13 -14.32 -13.43 -2.52
C GLU A 13 -14.07 -14.92 -2.27
N PHE A 14 -12.81 -15.34 -2.16
CA PHE A 14 -12.46 -16.72 -1.87
C PHE A 14 -13.07 -17.20 -0.54
N PHE A 15 -12.92 -16.44 0.54
CA PHE A 15 -13.50 -16.84 1.83
C PHE A 15 -15.02 -16.91 1.78
N VAL A 16 -15.68 -15.97 1.10
CA VAL A 16 -17.14 -15.97 0.92
C VAL A 16 -17.61 -17.20 0.15
N VAL A 17 -16.99 -17.49 -1.01
CA VAL A 17 -17.37 -18.62 -1.87
C VAL A 17 -17.11 -19.97 -1.19
N THR A 18 -16.09 -20.06 -0.33
CA THR A 18 -15.75 -21.27 0.42
C THR A 18 -16.38 -21.34 1.81
N ASN A 19 -17.25 -20.38 2.15
CA ASN A 19 -17.95 -20.28 3.44
C ASN A 19 -17.01 -20.25 4.67
N GLN A 20 -15.85 -19.62 4.53
CA GLN A 20 -14.81 -19.50 5.56
C GLN A 20 -14.95 -18.16 6.33
N MET A 21 -16.10 -17.93 6.95
CA MET A 21 -16.46 -16.61 7.52
C MET A 21 -15.60 -16.18 8.72
N GLU A 22 -15.13 -17.12 9.52
CA GLU A 22 -14.22 -16.84 10.64
C GLU A 22 -12.86 -16.34 10.13
N MET A 23 -12.30 -17.01 9.12
CA MET A 23 -11.05 -16.60 8.47
C MET A 23 -11.20 -15.26 7.76
N LEU A 24 -12.36 -14.98 7.15
CA LEU A 24 -12.65 -13.67 6.57
C LEU A 24 -12.61 -12.57 7.62
N SER A 25 -13.28 -12.77 8.76
CA SER A 25 -13.33 -11.81 9.85
C SER A 25 -11.94 -11.54 10.42
N GLU A 26 -11.16 -12.60 10.67
CA GLU A 26 -9.78 -12.49 11.15
C GLU A 26 -8.89 -11.75 10.15
N PHE A 27 -8.94 -12.14 8.87
CA PHE A 27 -8.19 -11.48 7.80
C PHE A 27 -8.51 -9.99 7.73
N PHE A 28 -9.80 -9.64 7.71
CA PHE A 28 -10.24 -8.26 7.57
C PHE A 28 -9.85 -7.40 8.77
N CYS A 29 -9.96 -7.94 10.00
CA CYS A 29 -9.53 -7.25 11.22
C CYS A 29 -8.02 -6.96 11.19
N ASN A 30 -7.20 -7.98 10.87
CA ASN A 30 -5.75 -7.83 10.76
C ASN A 30 -5.35 -6.85 9.65
N PHE A 31 -6.03 -6.90 8.51
CA PHE A 31 -5.76 -6.01 7.38
C PHE A 31 -6.11 -4.55 7.71
N GLN A 32 -7.29 -4.29 8.29
CA GLN A 32 -7.68 -2.94 8.71
C GLN A 32 -6.74 -2.38 9.78
N SER A 33 -6.38 -3.20 10.77
CA SER A 33 -5.41 -2.79 11.79
C SER A 33 -4.06 -2.45 11.18
N ALA A 34 -3.59 -3.23 10.20
CA ALA A 34 -2.35 -2.94 9.48
C ALA A 34 -2.44 -1.65 8.63
N MET A 35 -3.58 -1.36 8.00
CA MET A 35 -3.79 -0.11 7.27
C MET A 35 -3.78 1.11 8.19
N PHE A 36 -4.38 1.00 9.38
CA PHE A 36 -4.36 2.05 10.39
C PHE A 36 -2.94 2.28 10.93
N TRP A 37 -2.25 1.20 11.29
CA TRP A 37 -0.85 1.24 11.70
C TRP A 37 0.04 1.88 10.63
N LEU A 38 -0.18 1.56 9.36
CA LEU A 38 0.59 2.15 8.26
C LEU A 38 0.36 3.66 8.16
N SER A 39 -0.88 4.15 8.31
CA SER A 39 -1.13 5.60 8.33
C SER A 39 -0.42 6.29 9.50
N GLU A 40 -0.50 5.75 10.72
CA GLU A 40 0.19 6.31 11.88
C GLU A 40 1.70 6.37 11.65
N LYS A 41 2.28 5.31 11.08
CA LYS A 41 3.72 5.24 10.78
C LYS A 41 4.16 6.27 9.76
N LEU A 42 3.36 6.50 8.73
CA LEU A 42 3.64 7.53 7.73
C LEU A 42 3.58 8.92 8.35
N GLU A 43 2.61 9.19 9.23
CA GLU A 43 2.52 10.48 9.95
C GLU A 43 3.73 10.67 10.88
N ASP A 44 4.04 9.67 11.72
CA ASP A 44 5.07 9.76 12.75
C ASP A 44 6.51 9.77 12.19
N GLU A 45 6.80 8.94 11.19
CA GLU A 45 8.17 8.70 10.71
C GLU A 45 8.50 9.51 9.44
N PHE A 46 7.49 9.95 8.68
CA PHE A 46 7.67 10.64 7.40
C PHE A 46 7.07 12.05 7.36
N ASP A 47 6.51 12.53 8.48
CA ASP A 47 5.76 13.80 8.54
C ASP A 47 4.69 13.85 7.43
N ALA A 48 4.08 12.70 7.15
CA ALA A 48 3.14 12.56 6.05
C ALA A 48 1.81 13.19 6.41
N LYS A 49 1.17 13.84 5.44
CA LYS A 49 -0.24 14.21 5.52
C LYS A 49 -1.09 13.14 4.85
N ILE A 50 -1.87 12.40 5.63
CA ILE A 50 -2.84 11.44 5.07
C ILE A 50 -3.99 12.19 4.42
N ILE A 51 -4.15 12.00 3.10
CA ILE A 51 -5.27 12.58 2.33
C ILE A 51 -6.50 11.68 2.45
N PHE A 52 -6.30 10.37 2.35
CA PHE A 52 -7.31 9.38 2.73
C PHE A 52 -6.66 8.03 3.07
N ASN A 53 -7.34 7.27 3.94
CA ASN A 53 -7.08 5.86 4.22
C ASN A 53 -8.44 5.15 4.23
N GLY A 54 -8.70 4.30 3.23
CA GLY A 54 -10.03 3.74 3.00
C GLY A 54 -9.98 2.39 2.31
N GLY A 55 -10.55 1.38 2.98
CA GLY A 55 -10.52 0.00 2.49
C GLY A 55 -9.08 -0.52 2.41
N ASP A 56 -8.65 -0.85 1.21
CA ASP A 56 -7.29 -1.27 0.87
C ASP A 56 -6.44 -0.17 0.23
N ASN A 57 -6.97 1.05 0.08
CA ASN A 57 -6.28 2.16 -0.55
C ASN A 57 -5.87 3.23 0.47
N LEU A 58 -4.68 3.81 0.27
CA LEU A 58 -4.19 4.96 1.03
C LEU A 58 -3.49 5.96 0.12
N LEU A 59 -3.73 7.25 0.35
CA LEU A 59 -3.03 8.35 -0.32
C LEU A 59 -2.47 9.29 0.74
N ALA A 60 -1.17 9.54 0.66
CA ALA A 60 -0.45 10.41 1.56
C ALA A 60 0.39 11.41 0.76
N ASP A 61 0.45 12.64 1.24
CA ASP A 61 1.46 13.62 0.82
C ASP A 61 2.65 13.51 1.76
N LEU A 62 3.82 13.18 1.23
CA LEU A 62 5.06 13.13 2.00
C LEU A 62 6.25 13.42 1.11
N LYS A 63 7.32 13.95 1.72
CA LYS A 63 8.60 14.19 1.07
C LYS A 63 9.52 13.01 1.34
N ILE A 64 10.04 12.42 0.27
CA ILE A 64 10.82 11.20 0.32
C ILE A 64 12.12 11.41 -0.45
N ASP A 65 13.23 11.06 0.18
CA ASP A 65 14.55 10.93 -0.44
C ASP A 65 14.98 9.47 -0.56
N GLY A 66 16.20 9.23 -1.08
CA GLY A 66 16.70 7.86 -1.30
C GLY A 66 16.79 7.01 -0.02
N LYS A 67 17.05 7.62 1.15
CA LYS A 67 17.12 6.88 2.43
C LYS A 67 15.71 6.52 2.91
N GLN A 68 14.78 7.44 2.75
CA GLN A 68 13.38 7.24 3.15
C GLN A 68 12.66 6.17 2.28
N ILE A 69 13.16 5.89 1.07
CA ILE A 69 12.65 4.76 0.26
C ILE A 69 12.96 3.40 0.91
N GLU A 70 14.14 3.23 1.50
CA GLU A 70 14.47 1.98 2.22
C GLU A 70 13.61 1.83 3.48
N GLU A 71 13.34 2.93 4.18
CA GLU A 71 12.44 2.95 5.34
C GLU A 71 11.00 2.59 4.93
N LEU A 72 10.50 3.10 3.79
CA LEU A 72 9.21 2.69 3.24
C LEU A 72 9.15 1.19 2.88
N GLU A 73 10.24 0.64 2.36
CA GLU A 73 10.32 -0.79 2.05
C GLU A 73 10.20 -1.64 3.32
N ASN A 74 10.83 -1.20 4.42
CA ASN A 74 10.66 -1.84 5.72
C ASN A 74 9.21 -1.78 6.21
N LEU A 75 8.53 -0.64 6.06
CA LEU A 75 7.11 -0.52 6.38
C LEU A 75 6.25 -1.47 5.54
N ARG A 76 6.56 -1.64 4.24
CA ARG A 76 5.86 -2.58 3.34
C ARG A 76 6.00 -4.03 3.82
N VAL A 77 7.23 -4.45 4.15
CA VAL A 77 7.51 -5.80 4.66
C VAL A 77 6.79 -6.05 5.99
N GLU A 78 6.83 -5.07 6.89
CA GLU A 78 6.17 -5.16 8.20
C GLU A 78 4.64 -5.15 8.08
N PHE A 79 4.08 -4.33 7.17
CA PHE A 79 2.66 -4.39 6.81
C PHE A 79 2.26 -5.80 6.40
N SER A 80 3.10 -6.49 5.60
CA SER A 80 2.78 -7.83 5.13
C SER A 80 2.71 -8.85 6.27
N ARG A 81 3.64 -8.77 7.23
CA ARG A 81 3.65 -9.62 8.41
C ARG A 81 2.39 -9.45 9.27
N ARG A 82 1.92 -8.21 9.40
CA ARG A 82 0.73 -7.81 10.19
C ARG A 82 -0.57 -8.22 9.51
N SER A 83 -0.72 -7.87 8.23
CA SER A 83 -1.97 -8.02 7.48
C SER A 83 -2.21 -9.42 6.92
N LYS A 84 -1.15 -10.25 6.81
CA LYS A 84 -1.17 -11.49 6.00
C LYS A 84 -1.55 -11.25 4.53
N ALA A 85 -1.38 -10.01 4.08
CA ALA A 85 -1.51 -9.57 2.70
C ALA A 85 -0.22 -8.87 2.26
N THR A 86 -0.15 -8.48 1.02
CA THR A 86 0.91 -7.62 0.51
C THR A 86 0.30 -6.30 0.08
N LEU A 87 1.14 -5.30 -0.14
CA LEU A 87 0.70 -3.98 -0.53
C LEU A 87 1.74 -3.37 -1.46
N SER A 88 1.26 -2.67 -2.47
CA SER A 88 2.10 -2.00 -3.46
C SER A 88 2.06 -0.49 -3.21
N PHE A 89 3.21 0.17 -3.42
CA PHE A 89 3.36 1.61 -3.32
C PHE A 89 3.72 2.24 -4.66
N GLY A 90 3.19 3.45 -4.87
CA GLY A 90 3.59 4.34 -5.94
C GLY A 90 4.02 5.69 -5.37
N VAL A 91 5.23 6.12 -5.72
CA VAL A 91 5.80 7.40 -5.28
C VAL A 91 5.93 8.35 -6.47
N GLY A 92 5.60 9.63 -6.27
CA GLY A 92 5.69 10.66 -7.30
C GLY A 92 5.47 12.04 -6.69
N ILE A 93 5.80 13.11 -7.41
CA ILE A 93 5.80 14.48 -6.87
C ILE A 93 4.39 15.07 -6.71
N ASN A 94 3.38 14.39 -7.26
CA ASN A 94 1.97 14.75 -7.16
C ASN A 94 1.10 13.49 -7.16
N PRO A 95 -0.19 13.57 -6.77
CA PRO A 95 -1.07 12.41 -6.69
C PRO A 95 -1.21 11.63 -7.99
N ARG A 96 -1.19 12.31 -9.15
CA ARG A 96 -1.29 11.67 -10.46
C ARG A 96 -0.08 10.78 -10.73
N GLN A 97 1.14 11.28 -10.51
CA GLN A 97 2.38 10.51 -10.68
C GLN A 97 2.44 9.34 -9.70
N ALA A 98 2.11 9.57 -8.43
CA ALA A 98 2.07 8.52 -7.42
C ALA A 98 1.08 7.40 -7.80
N TYR A 99 -0.10 7.76 -8.29
CA TYR A 99 -1.08 6.78 -8.75
C TYR A 99 -0.62 6.03 -10.01
N PHE A 100 0.02 6.71 -10.96
CA PHE A 100 0.59 6.06 -12.14
C PHE A 100 1.66 5.03 -11.75
N ALA A 101 2.60 5.40 -10.88
CA ALA A 101 3.62 4.50 -10.38
C ALA A 101 2.99 3.31 -9.63
N LEU A 102 1.95 3.54 -8.84
CA LEU A 102 1.21 2.46 -8.17
C LEU A 102 0.60 1.47 -9.18
N LYS A 103 0.01 1.96 -10.29
CA LYS A 103 -0.51 1.08 -11.35
C LYS A 103 0.59 0.28 -12.03
N LEU A 104 1.76 0.87 -12.23
CA LEU A 104 2.93 0.13 -12.69
C LEU A 104 3.32 -0.95 -11.68
N ALA A 105 3.35 -0.64 -10.37
CA ALA A 105 3.70 -1.60 -9.33
C ALA A 105 2.77 -2.82 -9.36
N LYS A 106 1.46 -2.56 -9.48
CA LYS A 106 0.42 -3.59 -9.58
C LYS A 106 0.55 -4.44 -10.85
N ALA A 107 0.88 -3.82 -11.97
CA ALA A 107 1.05 -4.51 -13.25
C ALA A 107 2.36 -5.32 -13.33
N SER A 108 3.41 -4.85 -12.66
CA SER A 108 4.76 -5.44 -12.71
C SER A 108 4.94 -6.63 -11.77
N GLY A 109 3.89 -7.07 -11.07
CA GLY A 109 3.92 -8.25 -10.19
C GLY A 109 3.60 -7.98 -8.73
N LYS A 110 3.18 -6.75 -8.37
CA LYS A 110 2.73 -6.37 -7.02
C LYS A 110 3.84 -6.45 -5.97
N ASP A 111 3.47 -6.28 -4.70
CA ASP A 111 4.33 -6.38 -3.51
C ASP A 111 5.65 -5.59 -3.63
N ARG A 112 5.55 -4.34 -4.09
CA ARG A 112 6.73 -3.51 -4.38
C ARG A 112 6.43 -2.03 -4.30
N ILE A 113 7.51 -1.26 -4.34
CA ILE A 113 7.49 0.18 -4.51
C ILE A 113 7.91 0.52 -5.93
N GLU A 114 7.13 1.33 -6.62
CA GLU A 114 7.54 1.96 -7.87
C GLU A 114 7.65 3.46 -7.66
N ILE A 115 8.74 4.04 -8.19
CA ILE A 115 8.96 5.48 -8.18
C ILE A 115 8.68 5.98 -9.59
N PHE A 116 7.84 7.01 -9.70
CA PHE A 116 7.56 7.63 -10.98
C PHE A 116 8.84 8.14 -11.62
N GLN A 117 9.12 7.67 -12.83
CA GLN A 117 10.15 8.20 -13.69
C GLN A 117 9.45 8.67 -14.97
N GLU A 118 9.75 9.90 -15.37
CA GLU A 118 9.23 10.42 -16.63
C GLU A 118 9.95 9.67 -17.76
N CYS A 119 9.19 8.96 -18.61
CA CYS A 119 9.77 8.35 -19.79
C CYS A 119 10.23 9.48 -20.72
N ILE A 120 11.53 9.73 -20.76
CA ILE A 120 12.15 10.52 -21.83
C ILE A 120 12.10 9.63 -23.07
N ASN A 121 10.98 9.69 -23.79
CA ASN A 121 10.93 9.14 -25.12
C ASN A 121 11.84 10.01 -26.00
N GLY A 122 12.99 9.46 -26.38
CA GLY A 122 13.87 10.03 -27.42
C GLY A 122 13.23 9.96 -28.81
#